data_AF-X0V1W9-F1
#
_entry.id   AF-X0V1W9-F1
#
_cell.length_a   1.000
_cell.length_b   1.000
_cell.length_c   1.000
_cell.angle_alpha   90.00
_cell.angle_beta   90.00
_cell.angle_gamma   90.00
#
_symmetry.space_group_name_H-M   'P 1'
#
loop_
_entity.id
_entity.type
_entity.pdbx_description
1 polymer ?
#
loop_
_entity_poly.entity_id
_entity_poly.type
_entity_poly.pdbx_seq_one_letter_code
_entity_poly.pdbx_strand_id
1 'polypeptide(L)'
;MPLSDSSLERLVPDDLSETDATGRRTLGFHIERYRFAARHAASGRALDIASGVGYGTRLLADENPGLSSCLGVDLSQDAVRYAETRYARSGVSFAQDDALSFRDADGFDTIVSLETLEHVSDPQRLIDNLAQMLR
;
A
#
# COMPACT_ATOMS: atom_id res chain seq x y z
N MET A 1 5.16 19.85 4.59
CA MET A 1 6.06 19.44 5.69
C MET A 1 6.76 18.18 5.22
N PRO A 2 8.10 18.10 5.24
CA PRO A 2 8.78 16.87 4.84
C PRO A 2 8.29 15.71 5.71
N LEU A 3 7.99 14.57 5.09
CA LEU A 3 7.58 13.36 5.81
C LEU A 3 8.74 12.90 6.70
N SER A 4 8.46 12.52 7.95
CA SER A 4 9.53 12.01 8.81
C SER A 4 10.18 10.75 8.22
N ASP A 5 11.51 10.73 8.27
CA ASP A 5 12.38 9.66 7.78
C ASP A 5 12.26 8.44 8.70
N SER A 6 11.25 7.61 8.46
CA SER A 6 11.07 6.31 9.12
C SER A 6 11.44 5.13 8.23
N SER A 7 11.87 5.37 7.00
CA SER A 7 12.51 4.38 6.13
C SER A 7 13.27 5.12 5.02
N LEU A 8 14.57 4.83 4.89
CA LEU A 8 15.47 5.38 3.87
C LEU A 8 15.02 5.04 2.42
N GLU A 9 13.96 4.26 2.25
CA GLU A 9 13.52 3.66 0.99
C GLU A 9 12.13 4.14 0.53
N ARG A 10 11.46 5.02 1.31
CA ARG A 10 10.12 5.50 0.98
C ARG A 10 10.12 6.31 -0.32
N LEU A 11 9.44 5.80 -1.34
CA LEU A 11 9.22 6.50 -2.61
C LEU A 11 8.01 7.43 -2.50
N VAL A 12 8.27 8.74 -2.61
CA VAL A 12 7.24 9.79 -2.68
C VAL A 12 7.20 10.33 -4.10
N PRO A 13 6.20 9.99 -4.93
CA PRO A 13 6.18 10.38 -6.34
C PRO A 13 6.34 11.89 -6.58
N ASP A 14 5.75 12.71 -5.72
CA ASP A 14 5.80 14.18 -5.84
C ASP A 14 7.16 14.78 -5.49
N ASP A 15 8.03 14.05 -4.75
CA ASP A 15 9.37 14.52 -4.36
C ASP A 15 10.47 14.07 -5.35
N LEU A 16 10.15 13.21 -6.32
CA LEU A 16 11.12 12.70 -7.29
C LEU A 16 11.45 13.77 -8.35
N SER A 17 12.68 14.30 -8.31
CA SER A 17 13.15 15.29 -9.28
C SER A 17 13.41 14.69 -10.67
N GLU A 18 13.41 15.55 -11.70
CA GLU A 18 13.76 15.19 -13.09
C GLU A 18 15.20 14.73 -13.30
N THR A 19 16.07 14.86 -12.29
CA THR A 19 17.45 14.35 -12.31
C THR A 19 17.64 13.09 -11.46
N ASP A 20 16.70 12.74 -10.58
CA ASP A 20 16.72 11.47 -9.83
C ASP A 20 16.28 10.28 -10.70
N ALA A 21 17.21 9.77 -11.51
CA ALA A 21 16.97 8.64 -12.40
C ALA A 21 16.74 7.33 -11.63
N THR A 22 17.39 7.16 -10.47
CA THR A 22 17.26 5.94 -9.66
C THR A 22 15.88 5.86 -9.03
N GLY A 23 15.44 6.91 -8.33
CA GLY A 23 14.13 6.94 -7.69
C GLY A 23 12.98 6.77 -8.69
N ARG A 24 13.07 7.40 -9.88
CA ARG A 24 12.09 7.20 -10.95
C ARG A 24 12.07 5.79 -11.51
N ARG A 25 13.22 5.14 -11.66
CA ARG A 25 13.28 3.74 -12.10
C ARG A 25 12.68 2.81 -11.06
N THR A 26 12.97 3.01 -9.78
CA THR A 26 12.39 2.23 -8.68
C THR A 26 10.88 2.42 -8.62
N LEU A 27 10.38 3.67 -8.72
CA LEU A 27 8.94 3.94 -8.82
C LEU A 27 8.30 3.22 -10.01
N GLY A 28 8.97 3.22 -11.17
CA GLY A 28 8.51 2.47 -12.34
C GLY A 28 8.33 0.97 -12.06
N PHE A 29 9.27 0.33 -11.35
CA PHE A 29 9.12 -1.07 -10.94
C PHE A 29 7.96 -1.28 -9.96
N HIS A 30 7.75 -0.37 -9.02
CA HIS A 30 6.61 -0.44 -8.11
C HIS A 30 5.28 -0.32 -8.86
N ILE A 31 5.17 0.62 -9.80
CA ILE A 31 3.98 0.79 -10.64
C ILE A 31 3.67 -0.51 -11.41
N GLU A 32 4.68 -1.15 -12.01
CA GLU A 32 4.47 -2.41 -12.74
C GLU A 32 4.05 -3.57 -11.81
N ARG A 33 4.59 -3.65 -10.59
CA ARG A 33 4.16 -4.62 -9.57
C ARG A 33 2.70 -4.38 -9.14
N TYR A 34 2.31 -3.13 -8.91
CA TYR A 34 0.93 -2.78 -8.58
C TYR A 34 -0.04 -3.03 -9.73
N ARG A 35 0.35 -2.75 -10.98
CA ARG A 35 -0.44 -3.13 -12.17
C ARG A 35 -0.60 -4.64 -12.29
N PHE A 36 0.47 -5.40 -12.01
CA PHE A 36 0.39 -6.85 -11.97
C PHE A 36 -0.62 -7.32 -10.91
N ALA A 37 -0.56 -6.75 -9.69
CA ALA A 37 -1.51 -7.06 -8.62
C ALA A 37 -2.96 -6.70 -9.02
N ALA A 38 -3.19 -5.50 -9.57
CA ALA A 38 -4.51 -5.05 -10.00
C ALA A 38 -5.14 -6.01 -11.03
N ARG A 39 -4.36 -6.47 -12.02
CA ARG A 39 -4.83 -7.42 -13.05
C ARG A 39 -5.25 -8.79 -12.51
N HIS A 40 -4.71 -9.21 -11.37
CA HIS A 40 -4.99 -10.52 -10.77
C HIS A 40 -5.87 -10.44 -9.51
N ALA A 41 -6.18 -9.23 -9.06
CA ALA A 41 -7.04 -9.03 -7.90
C ALA A 41 -8.48 -9.52 -8.19
N ALA A 42 -9.04 -10.23 -7.22
CA ALA A 42 -10.44 -10.64 -7.26
C ALA A 42 -11.36 -9.42 -7.14
N SER A 43 -12.59 -9.53 -7.63
CA SER A 43 -13.60 -8.50 -7.36
C SER A 43 -13.95 -8.48 -5.88
N GLY A 44 -14.10 -7.30 -5.29
CA GLY A 44 -14.42 -7.14 -3.87
C GLY A 44 -13.48 -6.15 -3.15
N ARG A 45 -13.18 -6.44 -1.89
CA ARG A 45 -12.36 -5.58 -1.02
C ARG A 45 -10.88 -5.91 -1.17
N ALA A 46 -10.04 -4.89 -1.37
CA ALA A 46 -8.60 -5.03 -1.36
C ALA A 46 -7.95 -4.34 -0.15
N LEU A 47 -6.93 -4.98 0.41
CA LEU A 47 -6.00 -4.40 1.39
C LEU A 47 -4.63 -4.21 0.72
N ASP A 48 -4.04 -3.03 0.88
CA ASP A 48 -2.64 -2.73 0.58
C ASP A 48 -1.93 -2.51 1.92
N ILE A 49 -1.24 -3.53 2.43
CA ILE A 49 -0.60 -3.50 3.75
C ILE A 49 0.87 -3.05 3.62
N ALA A 50 1.30 -2.17 4.52
CA ALA A 50 2.51 -1.36 4.38
C ALA A 50 2.48 -0.51 3.09
N SER A 51 1.35 0.19 2.87
CA SER A 51 1.06 0.91 1.63
C SER A 51 1.96 2.13 1.35
N GLY A 52 2.82 2.51 2.30
CA GLY A 52 3.61 3.72 2.22
C GLY A 52 2.74 4.95 2.01
N VAL A 53 3.06 5.73 0.97
CA VAL A 53 2.34 6.98 0.66
C VAL A 53 1.08 6.76 -0.20
N GLY A 54 0.67 5.52 -0.45
CA GLY A 54 -0.66 5.18 -0.95
C GLY A 54 -0.91 5.32 -2.45
N TYR A 55 0.11 5.62 -3.27
CA TYR A 55 -0.05 5.66 -4.74
C TYR A 55 -0.44 4.29 -5.30
N GLY A 56 0.06 3.21 -4.69
CA GLY A 56 -0.24 1.84 -5.06
C GLY A 56 -1.68 1.46 -4.79
N THR A 57 -2.16 1.73 -3.58
CA THR A 57 -3.57 1.57 -3.19
C THR A 57 -4.51 2.27 -4.17
N ARG A 58 -4.16 3.49 -4.57
CA ARG A 58 -4.94 4.24 -5.57
C ARG A 58 -4.91 3.60 -6.94
N LEU A 59 -3.74 3.15 -7.38
CA LEU A 59 -3.57 2.49 -8.67
C LEU A 59 -4.40 1.20 -8.74
N LEU A 60 -4.42 0.38 -7.68
CA LEU A 60 -5.24 -0.83 -7.62
C LEU A 60 -6.71 -0.53 -7.93
N ALA A 61 -7.28 0.49 -7.28
CA ALA A 61 -8.66 0.90 -7.50
C ALA A 61 -8.94 1.46 -8.90
N ASP A 62 -7.98 2.20 -9.47
CA ASP A 62 -8.13 2.81 -10.79
C ASP A 62 -7.98 1.77 -11.93
N GLU A 63 -7.13 0.76 -11.76
CA GLU A 63 -6.84 -0.27 -12.77
C GLU A 63 -7.76 -1.50 -12.69
N ASN A 64 -8.42 -1.75 -11.54
CA ASN A 64 -9.38 -2.85 -11.38
C ASN A 64 -10.76 -2.35 -10.93
N PRO A 65 -11.72 -2.16 -11.86
CA PRO A 65 -13.07 -1.70 -11.54
C PRO A 65 -13.91 -2.74 -10.77
N GLY A 66 -13.44 -3.98 -10.63
CA GLY A 66 -14.08 -5.00 -9.79
C GLY A 66 -13.82 -4.79 -8.29
N LEU A 67 -12.89 -3.91 -7.92
CA LEU A 67 -12.63 -3.59 -6.51
C LEU A 67 -13.71 -2.63 -5.98
N SER A 68 -14.49 -3.11 -5.00
CA SER A 68 -15.52 -2.31 -4.33
C SER A 68 -14.93 -1.31 -3.35
N SER A 69 -13.78 -1.65 -2.74
CA SER A 69 -13.00 -0.74 -1.91
C SER A 69 -11.55 -1.19 -1.82
N CYS A 70 -10.64 -0.23 -1.68
CA CYS A 70 -9.22 -0.44 -1.40
C CYS A 70 -8.84 0.32 -0.12
N LEU A 71 -8.28 -0.40 0.85
CA LEU A 71 -7.74 0.18 2.07
C LEU A 71 -6.21 0.09 2.05
N GLY A 72 -5.53 1.22 2.17
CA GLY A 72 -4.09 1.27 2.41
C GLY A 72 -3.82 1.37 3.92
N VAL A 73 -2.95 0.54 4.45
CA VAL A 73 -2.54 0.59 5.86
C VAL A 73 -1.04 0.75 5.95
N ASP A 74 -0.57 1.72 6.73
CA ASP A 74 0.86 1.92 6.98
C ASP A 74 1.12 2.33 8.43
N LEU A 75 2.28 1.95 8.96
CA LEU A 75 2.68 2.29 10.33
C LEU A 75 2.93 3.80 10.48
N SER A 76 3.37 4.47 9.41
CA SER A 76 3.72 5.88 9.41
C SER A 76 2.51 6.78 9.27
N GLN A 77 2.13 7.45 10.36
CA GLN A 77 1.06 8.46 10.35
C GLN A 77 1.29 9.56 9.31
N ASP A 78 2.55 9.94 9.07
CA ASP A 78 2.91 10.94 8.05
C ASP A 78 2.58 10.44 6.64
N ALA A 79 2.92 9.19 6.33
CA ALA A 79 2.65 8.59 5.03
C ALA A 79 1.13 8.45 4.80
N VAL A 80 0.39 8.03 5.83
CA VAL A 80 -1.08 7.96 5.80
C VAL A 80 -1.69 9.33 5.55
N ARG A 81 -1.25 10.39 6.25
CA ARG A 81 -1.77 11.75 6.03
C ARG A 81 -1.53 12.25 4.61
N TYR A 82 -0.35 11.96 4.05
CA TYR A 82 -0.05 12.27 2.66
C TYR A 82 -1.00 11.51 1.73
N ALA A 83 -1.16 10.20 1.95
CA ALA A 83 -2.02 9.34 1.14
C ALA A 83 -3.48 9.80 1.16
N GLU A 84 -4.00 10.13 2.34
CA GLU A 84 -5.35 10.67 2.52
C GLU A 84 -5.54 11.98 1.73
N THR A 85 -4.59 12.90 1.85
CA THR A 85 -4.66 14.21 1.18
C THR A 85 -4.60 14.05 -0.35
N ARG A 86 -3.78 13.11 -0.83
CA ARG A 86 -3.40 13.03 -2.25
C ARG A 86 -4.25 12.04 -3.06
N TYR A 87 -4.73 10.98 -2.43
CA TYR A 87 -5.25 9.81 -3.12
C TYR A 87 -6.62 9.33 -2.63
N ALA A 88 -7.07 9.73 -1.43
CA ALA A 88 -8.38 9.32 -0.93
C ALA A 88 -9.52 9.79 -1.84
N ARG A 89 -10.51 8.93 -2.01
CA ARG A 89 -11.72 9.18 -2.81
C ARG A 89 -12.76 8.12 -2.48
N SER A 90 -13.94 8.20 -3.12
CA SER A 90 -14.91 7.11 -3.06
C SER A 90 -14.25 5.77 -3.44
N GLY A 91 -14.31 4.80 -2.51
CA GLY A 91 -13.72 3.46 -2.66
C GLY A 91 -12.23 3.35 -2.32
N VAL A 92 -11.53 4.43 -1.93
CA VAL A 92 -10.12 4.38 -1.53
C VAL A 92 -9.92 5.13 -0.22
N SER A 93 -9.47 4.43 0.82
CA SER A 93 -9.21 4.98 2.14
C SER A 93 -7.86 4.52 2.69
N PHE A 94 -7.40 5.19 3.75
CA PHE A 94 -6.13 4.88 4.40
C PHE A 94 -6.30 4.84 5.91
N ALA A 95 -5.46 4.06 6.59
CA ALA A 95 -5.44 3.97 8.04
C ALA A 95 -4.00 3.81 8.56
N GLN A 96 -3.74 4.39 9.74
CA GLN A 96 -2.49 4.18 10.45
C GLN A 96 -2.63 2.98 11.38
N ASP A 97 -1.84 1.93 11.15
CA ASP A 97 -1.77 0.75 12.01
C ASP A 97 -0.48 -0.05 11.72
N ASP A 98 -0.12 -0.95 12.63
CA ASP A 98 0.97 -1.91 12.44
C ASP A 98 0.47 -3.15 11.68
N ALA A 99 1.13 -3.50 10.58
CA ALA A 99 0.83 -4.66 9.77
C ALA A 99 0.79 -6.00 10.55
N LEU A 100 1.54 -6.12 11.65
CA LEU A 100 1.58 -7.32 12.50
C LEU A 100 0.35 -7.45 13.42
N SER A 101 -0.31 -6.33 13.74
CA SER A 101 -1.48 -6.28 14.63
C SER A 101 -2.77 -5.82 13.98
N PHE A 102 -2.72 -5.23 12.78
CA PHE A 102 -3.89 -4.81 12.03
C PHE A 102 -4.85 -5.99 11.85
N ARG A 103 -6.14 -5.73 12.05
CA ARG A 103 -7.23 -6.70 11.89
C ARG A 103 -8.41 -6.01 11.23
N ASP A 104 -9.08 -6.74 10.35
CA ASP A 104 -10.38 -6.37 9.83
C ASP A 104 -11.33 -7.56 10.03
N ALA A 105 -12.48 -7.31 10.65
CA ALA A 105 -13.42 -8.37 11.01
C ALA A 105 -14.13 -8.97 9.78
N ASP A 106 -14.29 -8.17 8.72
CA ASP A 106 -14.96 -8.63 7.51
C ASP A 106 -13.97 -9.31 6.57
N GLY A 107 -12.67 -8.98 6.61
CA GLY A 107 -11.64 -9.51 5.71
C GLY A 107 -11.62 -8.89 4.31
N PHE A 108 -10.79 -9.44 3.44
CA PHE A 108 -10.51 -8.94 2.10
C PHE A 108 -10.49 -10.06 1.06
N ASP A 109 -10.93 -9.73 -0.15
CA ASP A 109 -10.92 -10.62 -1.31
C ASP A 109 -9.55 -10.58 -2.03
N THR A 110 -8.74 -9.55 -1.76
CA THR A 110 -7.34 -9.47 -2.21
C THR A 110 -6.50 -8.73 -1.17
N ILE A 111 -5.30 -9.23 -0.90
CA ILE A 111 -4.31 -8.54 -0.06
C ILE A 111 -3.02 -8.37 -0.87
N VAL A 112 -2.50 -7.15 -0.90
CA VAL A 112 -1.25 -6.76 -1.55
C VAL A 112 -0.28 -6.29 -0.47
N SER A 113 0.95 -6.81 -0.50
CA SER A 113 2.08 -6.38 0.34
C SER A 113 3.34 -6.48 -0.51
N LEU A 114 4.03 -5.37 -0.75
CA LEU A 114 5.19 -5.31 -1.63
C LEU A 114 6.40 -4.83 -0.83
N GLU A 115 7.54 -5.52 -0.96
CA GLU A 115 8.83 -5.15 -0.31
C GLU A 115 8.64 -4.83 1.18
N THR A 116 8.01 -5.76 1.92
CA THR A 116 7.62 -5.56 3.34
C THR A 116 8.25 -6.60 4.28
N LEU A 117 8.40 -7.84 3.85
CA LEU A 117 8.81 -8.97 4.70
C LEU A 117 10.22 -8.80 5.29
N GLU A 118 11.09 -8.10 4.57
CA GLU A 118 12.47 -7.78 4.93
C GLU A 118 12.58 -6.69 6.00
N HIS A 119 11.51 -5.94 6.24
CA HIS A 119 11.49 -4.79 7.16
C HIS A 119 10.74 -5.07 8.47
N VAL A 120 9.89 -6.10 8.51
CA VAL A 120 9.14 -6.48 9.72
C VAL A 120 9.97 -7.33 10.66
N SER A 121 9.73 -7.19 11.96
CA SER A 121 10.43 -7.94 13.00
C SER A 121 10.05 -9.43 13.03
N ASP A 122 8.86 -9.78 12.55
CA ASP A 122 8.34 -11.14 12.51
C ASP A 122 7.59 -11.39 11.18
N PRO A 123 8.31 -11.82 10.12
CA PRO A 123 7.71 -12.07 8.81
C PRO A 123 6.66 -13.18 8.82
N GLN A 124 6.83 -14.20 9.68
CA GLN A 124 5.87 -15.30 9.77
C GLN A 124 4.56 -14.80 10.36
N ARG A 125 4.61 -14.00 11.42
CA ARG A 125 3.42 -13.39 12.00
C ARG A 125 2.69 -12.47 11.01
N LEU A 126 3.41 -11.74 10.17
CA LEU A 126 2.78 -10.97 9.09
C LEU A 126 1.99 -11.90 8.17
N ILE A 127 2.62 -12.94 7.63
CA ILE A 127 1.96 -13.90 6.72
C ILE A 127 0.74 -14.53 7.37
N ASP A 128 0.86 -15.01 8.62
CA ASP A 128 -0.24 -15.62 9.36
C ASP A 128 -1.41 -14.63 9.55
N ASN A 129 -1.09 -13.37 9.85
CA ASN A 129 -2.10 -12.32 9.99
C ASN A 129 -2.83 -12.05 8.66
N LEU A 130 -2.09 -11.88 7.57
CA LEU A 130 -2.68 -11.62 6.25
C LEU A 130 -3.54 -12.82 5.80
N ALA A 131 -3.07 -14.04 6.02
CA ALA A 131 -3.82 -15.26 5.70
C ALA A 131 -5.15 -15.35 6.47
N GLN A 132 -5.19 -14.91 7.73
CA GLN A 132 -6.43 -14.86 8.53
C GLN A 132 -7.44 -13.82 8.03
N MET A 133 -6.99 -12.80 7.30
CA MET A 133 -7.84 -11.75 6.76
C MET A 133 -8.29 -11.99 5.31
N LEU A 134 -7.79 -13.05 4.65
CA LEU A 134 -8.27 -13.46 3.33
C LEU A 134 -9.60 -14.24 3.44
N ARG A 135 -10.52 -13.94 2.53
CA ARG A 135 -11.84 -14.59 2.42
C ARG A 135 -11.84 -15.82 1.50
#